data_AF-A0A1E1X6M0-F1
#
_entry.id   AF-A0A1E1X6M0-F1
#
_cell.length_a   1.000
_cell.length_b   1.000
_cell.length_c   1.000
_cell.angle_alpha   90.00
_cell.angle_beta   90.00
_cell.angle_gamma   90.00
#
_symmetry.space_group_name_H-M   'P 1'
#
loop_
_entity.id
_entity.type
_entity.pdbx_description
1 polymer ?
#
loop_
_entity_poly.entity_id
_entity_poly.type
_entity_poly.pdbx_seq_one_letter_code
_entity_poly.pdbx_strand_id
1 'polypeptide(L)'
;LTLTACSYNDPRHSICRYRPLACPGKQLLRSGGVTRAQQARIVDLHNQLRAWVAGGYQAGLPPAANMRALSWDDELATIAQRWADQCTDGHDKERSVSRFHVGQNVALVWTYDFEDDLHDEPDWDSQVYAWYNEATEFHFKSASISPFRFSKKLGHFTQLVWANTHKVGCGYAYYRQSVRGLTKIYVCNYGPGGNIIGGSMYEQSPVATCRPGLVPAVNTYSGLCDKDPYYAGVDDENEDLEDTFGSSATHVVSSSPFQNSYQTFLLNTPTVHHVASPIPASTSYFLLGRNRRTSAQQNATRHSG
;
A
#
# COMPACT_ATOMS: atom_id res chain seq x y z
N LEU A 1 29.55 4.06 -8.21
CA LEU A 1 28.10 4.18 -7.96
C LEU A 1 27.68 5.57 -8.39
N THR A 2 27.20 5.71 -9.62
CA THR A 2 26.68 6.98 -10.15
C THR A 2 25.42 7.34 -9.36
N LEU A 3 25.44 8.48 -8.67
CA LEU A 3 24.22 9.15 -8.22
C LEU A 3 23.33 9.27 -9.45
N THR A 4 22.21 8.55 -9.53
CA THR A 4 21.16 8.87 -10.51
C THR A 4 20.82 10.33 -10.27
N ALA A 5 21.19 11.19 -11.22
CA ALA A 5 20.82 12.60 -11.18
C ALA A 5 19.29 12.69 -11.03
N CYS A 6 18.85 13.57 -10.14
CA CYS A 6 17.43 13.85 -9.96
C CYS A 6 16.80 14.25 -11.30
N SER A 7 15.83 13.46 -11.78
CA SER A 7 15.11 13.70 -13.03
C SER A 7 13.82 14.51 -12.84
N TYR A 8 13.54 14.98 -11.62
CA TYR A 8 12.30 15.67 -11.28
C TYR A 8 12.58 17.13 -10.89
N ASN A 9 11.67 18.02 -11.24
CA ASN A 9 11.86 19.46 -10.98
C ASN A 9 11.68 19.83 -9.51
N ASP A 10 10.89 19.07 -8.74
CA ASP A 10 10.68 19.35 -7.32
C ASP A 10 11.84 18.77 -6.47
N PRO A 11 12.64 19.60 -5.78
CA PRO A 11 13.73 19.11 -4.93
C PRO A 11 13.26 18.30 -3.72
N ARG A 12 11.96 18.35 -3.39
CA ARG A 12 11.34 17.55 -2.33
C ARG A 12 10.98 16.14 -2.82
N HIS A 13 10.97 15.90 -4.14
CA HIS A 13 10.65 14.61 -4.72
C HIS A 13 11.60 13.53 -4.19
N SER A 14 11.06 12.34 -3.89
CA SER A 14 11.81 11.30 -3.18
C SER A 14 13.12 10.88 -3.86
N ILE A 15 13.13 10.83 -5.20
CA ILE A 15 14.34 10.54 -5.99
C ILE A 15 15.42 11.62 -5.84
N CYS A 16 15.01 12.87 -5.61
CA CYS A 16 15.91 14.02 -5.55
C CYS A 16 16.42 14.27 -4.13
N ARG A 17 15.54 14.09 -3.15
CA ARG A 17 15.83 14.36 -1.74
C ARG A 17 16.63 13.24 -1.09
N TYR A 18 16.37 11.99 -1.45
CA TYR A 18 16.87 10.84 -0.71
C TYR A 18 17.88 10.01 -1.50
N ARG A 19 18.87 9.48 -0.79
CA ARG A 19 19.86 8.55 -1.34
C ARG A 19 19.34 7.11 -1.26
N PRO A 20 19.74 6.23 -2.18
CA PRO A 20 19.39 4.82 -2.05
C PRO A 20 20.17 4.22 -0.88
N LEU A 21 19.68 3.12 -0.31
CA LEU A 21 20.32 2.37 0.78
C LEU A 21 20.66 3.23 2.02
N ALA A 22 19.91 4.29 2.30
CA ALA A 22 20.33 5.31 3.28
C ALA A 22 20.07 4.92 4.74
N CYS A 23 18.88 4.39 5.04
CA CYS A 23 18.43 3.86 6.32
C CYS A 23 18.98 4.62 7.57
N PRO A 24 18.77 5.95 7.67
CA PRO A 24 19.46 6.78 8.65
C PRO A 24 19.19 6.35 10.10
N GLY A 25 20.29 6.22 10.86
CA GLY A 25 20.27 5.84 12.28
C GLY A 25 19.89 4.38 12.55
N LYS A 26 19.88 3.53 11.53
CA LYS A 26 19.46 2.12 11.58
C LYS A 26 20.44 1.26 10.79
N GLN A 27 20.42 -0.04 11.02
CA GLN A 27 21.22 -0.99 10.25
C GLN A 27 20.37 -1.58 9.14
N LEU A 28 20.63 -1.20 7.89
CA LEU A 28 19.99 -1.82 6.74
C LEU A 28 20.53 -3.26 6.58
N LEU A 29 19.62 -4.23 6.55
CA LEU A 29 19.94 -5.65 6.39
C LEU A 29 19.69 -6.12 4.96
N ARG A 30 18.57 -5.68 4.37
CA ARG A 30 18.22 -5.90 2.96
C ARG A 30 17.46 -4.71 2.41
N SER A 31 17.69 -4.39 1.14
CA SER A 31 16.92 -3.40 0.38
C SER A 31 16.68 -3.96 -1.02
N GLY A 32 15.52 -3.64 -1.59
CA GLY A 32 15.13 -4.13 -2.89
C GLY A 32 14.76 -5.60 -2.85
N GLY A 33 14.99 -6.27 -3.98
CA GLY A 33 14.69 -7.69 -4.12
C GLY A 33 13.22 -7.98 -4.36
N VAL A 34 12.43 -7.01 -4.86
CA VAL A 34 11.10 -7.28 -5.41
C VAL A 34 11.28 -7.98 -6.76
N THR A 35 11.39 -9.31 -6.72
CA THR A 35 11.68 -10.15 -7.88
C THR A 35 10.55 -10.10 -8.90
N ARG A 36 10.80 -10.43 -10.17
CA ARG A 36 9.73 -10.50 -11.19
C ARG A 36 8.56 -11.40 -10.77
N ALA A 37 8.84 -12.50 -10.08
CA ALA A 37 7.80 -13.37 -9.53
C ALA A 37 6.95 -12.66 -8.46
N GLN A 38 7.58 -11.90 -7.56
CA GLN A 38 6.87 -11.09 -6.57
C GLN A 38 6.10 -9.94 -7.21
N GLN A 39 6.67 -9.25 -8.21
CA GLN A 39 5.96 -8.21 -8.97
C GLN A 39 4.68 -8.75 -9.60
N ALA A 40 4.78 -9.90 -10.28
CA ALA A 40 3.64 -10.58 -10.88
C ALA A 40 2.62 -10.97 -9.81
N ARG A 41 3.06 -11.53 -8.67
CA ARG A 41 2.19 -11.91 -7.56
C ARG A 41 1.48 -10.71 -6.93
N ILE A 42 2.17 -9.59 -6.74
CA ILE A 42 1.59 -8.35 -6.21
C ILE A 42 0.47 -7.88 -7.14
N VAL A 43 0.75 -7.77 -8.45
CA VAL A 43 -0.25 -7.34 -9.44
C VAL A 43 -1.44 -8.30 -9.48
N ASP A 44 -1.16 -9.59 -9.54
CA ASP A 44 -2.18 -10.64 -9.58
C ASP A 44 -3.10 -10.58 -8.37
N LEU A 45 -2.54 -10.52 -7.16
CA LEU A 45 -3.34 -10.44 -5.94
C LEU A 45 -4.17 -9.15 -5.86
N HIS A 46 -3.61 -8.01 -6.26
CA HIS A 46 -4.38 -6.77 -6.33
C HIS A 46 -5.55 -6.90 -7.32
N ASN A 47 -5.32 -7.48 -8.49
CA ASN A 47 -6.35 -7.66 -9.51
C ASN A 47 -7.43 -8.66 -9.08
N GLN A 48 -7.08 -9.74 -8.40
CA GLN A 48 -8.07 -10.67 -7.81
C GLN A 48 -8.99 -9.95 -6.82
N LEU A 49 -8.42 -9.16 -5.91
CA LEU A 49 -9.18 -8.41 -4.90
C LEU A 49 -10.03 -7.28 -5.52
N ARG A 50 -9.50 -6.60 -6.53
CA ARG A 50 -10.25 -5.60 -7.31
C ARG A 50 -11.41 -6.23 -8.07
N ALA A 51 -11.19 -7.39 -8.70
CA ALA A 51 -12.23 -8.15 -9.40
C ALA A 51 -13.32 -8.63 -8.44
N TRP A 52 -12.93 -9.05 -7.23
CA TRP A 52 -13.87 -9.44 -6.19
C TRP A 52 -14.81 -8.29 -5.80
N VAL A 53 -14.27 -7.07 -5.63
CA VAL A 53 -15.08 -5.86 -5.39
C VAL A 53 -15.90 -5.49 -6.61
N ALA A 54 -15.30 -5.47 -7.80
CA ALA A 54 -15.99 -5.10 -9.04
C ALA A 54 -17.15 -6.04 -9.38
N GLY A 55 -17.02 -7.32 -9.05
CA GLY A 55 -18.07 -8.32 -9.17
C GLY A 55 -19.20 -8.20 -8.13
N GLY A 56 -19.07 -7.33 -7.12
CA GLY A 56 -20.05 -7.20 -6.03
C GLY A 56 -19.98 -8.33 -5.00
N TYR A 57 -18.87 -9.06 -4.92
CA TYR A 57 -18.71 -10.18 -3.98
C TYR A 57 -18.22 -9.73 -2.60
N GLN A 58 -17.66 -8.52 -2.48
CA GLN A 58 -17.33 -7.93 -1.18
C GLN A 58 -18.60 -7.50 -0.47
N ALA A 59 -18.86 -8.10 0.70
CA ALA A 59 -20.09 -7.88 1.45
C ALA A 59 -20.36 -6.38 1.70
N GLY A 60 -21.57 -5.94 1.37
CA GLY A 60 -22.02 -4.56 1.58
C GLY A 60 -21.54 -3.55 0.54
N LEU A 61 -20.79 -3.97 -0.49
CA LEU A 61 -20.36 -3.11 -1.58
C LEU A 61 -21.04 -3.47 -2.91
N PRO A 62 -21.51 -2.46 -3.66
CA PRO A 62 -22.08 -2.69 -4.99
C PRO A 62 -20.98 -3.07 -6.01
N PRO A 63 -21.35 -3.74 -7.12
CA PRO A 63 -20.47 -3.92 -8.27
C PRO A 63 -19.93 -2.59 -8.81
N ALA A 64 -18.77 -2.65 -9.47
CA ALA A 64 -18.12 -1.50 -10.10
C ALA A 64 -18.19 -1.61 -11.62
N ALA A 65 -18.40 -0.48 -12.30
CA ALA A 65 -18.50 -0.41 -13.77
C ALA A 65 -17.24 0.11 -14.47
N ASN A 66 -16.22 0.48 -13.71
CA ASN A 66 -15.01 1.11 -14.27
C ASN A 66 -13.72 0.69 -13.56
N MET A 67 -13.74 -0.42 -12.82
CA MET A 67 -12.57 -0.87 -12.06
C MET A 67 -11.46 -1.33 -13.01
N ARG A 68 -10.38 -0.56 -13.13
CA ARG A 68 -9.31 -0.91 -14.08
C ARG A 68 -8.42 -2.07 -13.60
N ALA A 69 -7.91 -2.87 -14.53
CA ALA A 69 -6.84 -3.79 -14.21
C ALA A 69 -5.54 -3.03 -13.87
N LEU A 70 -4.82 -3.49 -12.84
CA LEU A 70 -3.47 -3.00 -12.54
C LEU A 70 -2.44 -3.72 -13.39
N SER A 71 -1.40 -2.97 -13.76
CA SER A 71 -0.16 -3.49 -14.32
C SER A 71 1.03 -2.94 -13.53
N TRP A 72 2.14 -3.69 -13.54
CA TRP A 72 3.36 -3.24 -12.87
C TRP A 72 3.96 -2.01 -13.55
N ASP A 73 4.55 -1.11 -12.76
CA ASP A 73 5.20 0.10 -13.23
C ASP A 73 6.58 0.27 -12.57
N ASP A 74 7.64 0.18 -13.37
CA ASP A 74 9.02 0.22 -12.90
C ASP A 74 9.45 1.62 -12.39
N GLU A 75 8.84 2.70 -12.89
CA GLU A 75 9.09 4.06 -12.38
C GLU A 75 8.52 4.20 -10.97
N LEU A 76 7.25 3.79 -10.78
CA LEU A 76 6.62 3.80 -9.46
C LEU A 76 7.37 2.91 -8.46
N ALA A 77 7.84 1.74 -8.90
CA ALA A 77 8.62 0.83 -8.08
C ALA A 77 9.96 1.42 -7.66
N THR A 78 10.65 2.12 -8.58
CA THR A 78 11.91 2.81 -8.28
C THR A 78 11.72 3.89 -7.22
N ILE A 79 10.63 4.65 -7.29
CA ILE A 79 10.30 5.68 -6.30
C ILE A 79 9.90 5.04 -4.97
N ALA A 80 9.08 3.99 -4.98
CA ALA A 80 8.68 3.25 -3.79
C ALA A 80 9.89 2.65 -3.06
N GLN A 81 10.83 2.07 -3.83
CA GLN A 81 12.08 1.53 -3.28
C GLN A 81 12.95 2.64 -2.69
N ARG A 82 13.03 3.80 -3.34
CA ARG A 82 13.74 4.96 -2.79
C ARG A 82 13.21 5.34 -1.41
N TRP A 83 11.90 5.28 -1.22
CA TRP A 83 11.29 5.58 0.07
C TRP A 83 11.52 4.47 1.10
N ALA A 84 11.35 3.19 0.71
CA ALA A 84 11.63 2.05 1.57
C ALA A 84 13.07 2.06 2.11
N ASP A 85 14.04 2.47 1.29
CA ASP A 85 15.45 2.61 1.66
C ASP A 85 15.70 3.62 2.80
N GLN A 86 14.73 4.47 3.12
CA GLN A 86 14.85 5.44 4.21
C GLN A 86 14.47 4.85 5.57
N CYS A 87 13.95 3.61 5.61
CA CYS A 87 13.61 2.90 6.85
C CYS A 87 12.80 3.78 7.82
N THR A 88 11.85 4.54 7.29
CA THR A 88 11.11 5.57 8.01
C THR A 88 9.62 5.25 7.95
N ASP A 89 8.93 5.47 9.06
CA ASP A 89 7.49 5.25 9.17
C ASP A 89 6.69 6.31 8.40
N GLY A 90 5.55 5.92 7.86
CA GLY A 90 4.64 6.78 7.11
C GLY A 90 5.05 7.04 5.66
N HIS A 91 4.56 8.16 5.15
CA HIS A 91 4.61 8.52 3.73
C HIS A 91 5.67 9.59 3.45
N ASP A 92 6.32 9.49 2.28
CA ASP A 92 7.12 10.58 1.72
C ASP A 92 6.26 11.82 1.38
N LYS A 93 6.94 12.92 1.04
CA LYS A 93 6.25 14.20 0.79
C LYS A 93 5.84 14.40 -0.66
N GLU A 94 6.65 13.90 -1.61
CA GLU A 94 6.44 14.10 -3.04
C GLU A 94 7.00 12.91 -3.81
N ARG A 95 6.16 12.29 -4.63
CA ARG A 95 6.40 11.01 -5.33
C ARG A 95 5.73 10.96 -6.71
N SER A 96 5.18 12.09 -7.17
CA SER A 96 4.42 12.18 -8.40
C SER A 96 5.34 11.98 -9.61
N VAL A 97 4.78 11.39 -10.66
CA VAL A 97 5.46 11.23 -11.94
C VAL A 97 4.88 12.21 -12.96
N SER A 98 5.53 12.38 -14.11
CA SER A 98 5.04 13.29 -15.16
C SER A 98 3.62 12.96 -15.62
N ARG A 99 3.27 11.66 -15.58
CA ARG A 99 1.99 11.13 -16.04
C ARG A 99 0.82 11.44 -15.11
N PHE A 100 1.06 11.53 -13.79
CA PHE A 100 -0.02 11.70 -12.80
C PHE A 100 0.50 11.88 -11.36
N HIS A 101 -0.40 12.38 -10.50
CA HIS A 101 -0.29 12.23 -9.03
C HIS A 101 -0.22 10.74 -8.64
N VAL A 102 0.56 10.43 -7.61
CA VAL A 102 0.82 9.05 -7.17
C VAL A 102 0.39 8.83 -5.71
N GLY A 103 -0.48 7.85 -5.51
CA GLY A 103 -0.91 7.38 -4.19
C GLY A 103 0.07 6.37 -3.60
N GLN A 104 -0.09 6.03 -2.31
CA GLN A 104 0.85 5.13 -1.64
C GLN A 104 0.19 4.35 -0.49
N ASN A 105 0.48 3.05 -0.42
CA ASN A 105 0.27 2.23 0.77
C ASN A 105 1.62 1.88 1.39
N VAL A 106 1.69 1.90 2.73
CA VAL A 106 2.89 1.53 3.48
C VAL A 106 2.52 0.54 4.59
N ALA A 107 3.30 -0.52 4.74
CA ALA A 107 3.18 -1.46 5.85
C ALA A 107 4.52 -1.59 6.58
N LEU A 108 4.45 -1.72 7.90
CA LEU A 108 5.60 -1.98 8.77
C LEU A 108 5.30 -3.19 9.65
N VAL A 109 6.19 -4.17 9.61
CA VAL A 109 6.13 -5.36 10.46
C VAL A 109 7.44 -5.45 11.23
N TRP A 110 7.38 -5.70 12.54
CA TRP A 110 8.57 -5.77 13.36
C TRP A 110 8.50 -6.87 14.41
N THR A 111 9.68 -7.30 14.86
CA THR A 111 9.85 -8.22 15.98
C THR A 111 10.98 -7.76 16.88
N TYR A 112 10.81 -7.96 18.19
CA TYR A 112 11.86 -7.72 19.19
C TYR A 112 12.99 -8.73 19.12
N ASP A 113 12.91 -9.70 18.20
CA ASP A 113 13.86 -10.78 18.10
C ASP A 113 15.29 -10.26 17.85
N PHE A 114 16.20 -10.77 18.67
CA PHE A 114 17.63 -10.51 18.61
C PHE A 114 18.38 -11.67 17.95
N GLU A 115 17.70 -12.76 17.61
CA GLU A 115 18.33 -13.90 16.95
C GLU A 115 18.77 -13.56 15.51
N ASP A 116 19.78 -14.32 15.06
CA ASP A 116 20.47 -14.16 13.78
C ASP A 116 19.75 -14.88 12.61
N ASP A 117 18.59 -15.49 12.83
CA ASP A 117 17.80 -16.06 11.73
C ASP A 117 17.11 -14.93 10.93
N LEU A 118 17.83 -14.45 9.93
CA LEU A 118 17.38 -13.38 9.04
C LEU A 118 16.29 -13.92 8.12
N HIS A 119 15.04 -13.93 8.59
CA HIS A 119 13.87 -14.08 7.74
C HIS A 119 13.65 -12.80 6.90
N ASP A 120 14.54 -12.53 5.95
CA ASP A 120 14.58 -11.28 5.18
C ASP A 120 13.65 -11.28 3.96
N GLU A 121 12.99 -12.40 3.67
CA GLU A 121 12.09 -12.51 2.53
C GLU A 121 10.79 -11.71 2.76
N PRO A 122 10.34 -10.91 1.77
CA PRO A 122 9.10 -10.16 1.88
C PRO A 122 7.88 -11.07 1.76
N ASP A 123 6.94 -10.92 2.69
CA ASP A 123 5.62 -11.54 2.62
C ASP A 123 4.59 -10.53 2.10
N TRP A 124 4.57 -10.37 0.77
CA TRP A 124 3.69 -9.43 0.07
C TRP A 124 2.21 -9.78 0.21
N ASP A 125 1.86 -11.07 0.21
CA ASP A 125 0.47 -11.50 0.31
C ASP A 125 -0.16 -11.02 1.61
N SER A 126 0.52 -11.25 2.74
CA SER A 126 0.04 -10.82 4.04
C SER A 126 -0.17 -9.30 4.11
N GLN A 127 0.69 -8.50 3.48
CA GLN A 127 0.54 -7.04 3.50
C GLN A 127 -0.63 -6.57 2.64
N VAL A 128 -0.77 -7.11 1.43
CA VAL A 128 -1.86 -6.75 0.51
C VAL A 128 -3.21 -7.16 1.07
N TYR A 129 -3.30 -8.35 1.69
CA TYR A 129 -4.50 -8.77 2.39
C TYR A 129 -4.80 -7.91 3.62
N ALA A 130 -3.79 -7.53 4.42
CA ALA A 130 -4.02 -6.64 5.56
C ALA A 130 -4.62 -5.30 5.10
N TRP A 131 -4.08 -4.70 4.04
CA TRP A 131 -4.66 -3.49 3.43
C TRP A 131 -6.09 -3.71 2.94
N TYR A 132 -6.38 -4.84 2.31
CA TYR A 132 -7.72 -5.15 1.82
C TYR A 132 -8.72 -5.34 2.97
N ASN A 133 -8.30 -6.04 4.02
CA ASN A 133 -9.14 -6.43 5.15
C ASN A 133 -9.58 -5.25 6.02
N GLU A 134 -8.99 -4.06 5.86
CA GLU A 134 -9.48 -2.83 6.45
C GLU A 134 -10.98 -2.62 6.18
N ALA A 135 -11.48 -3.03 5.00
CA ALA A 135 -12.91 -2.93 4.67
C ALA A 135 -13.79 -3.69 5.66
N THR A 136 -13.36 -4.88 6.07
CA THR A 136 -14.08 -5.73 7.01
C THR A 136 -13.84 -5.26 8.44
N GLU A 137 -12.58 -5.02 8.81
CA GLU A 137 -12.16 -4.61 10.17
C GLU A 137 -12.79 -3.29 10.60
N PHE A 138 -12.85 -2.32 9.69
CA PHE A 138 -13.37 -0.97 9.97
C PHE A 138 -14.73 -0.71 9.33
N HIS A 139 -15.40 -1.77 8.86
CA HIS A 139 -16.77 -1.75 8.36
C HIS A 139 -17.03 -0.67 7.31
N PHE A 140 -16.30 -0.72 6.20
CA PHE A 140 -16.46 0.22 5.09
C PHE A 140 -17.92 0.31 4.64
N LYS A 141 -18.38 1.52 4.34
CA LYS A 141 -19.77 1.80 3.96
C LYS A 141 -19.83 2.21 2.50
N SER A 142 -20.73 1.62 1.73
CA SER A 142 -20.96 1.97 0.31
C SER A 142 -21.30 3.46 0.11
N ALA A 143 -21.94 4.10 1.09
CA ALA A 143 -22.18 5.54 1.10
C ALA A 143 -20.90 6.41 1.07
N SER A 144 -19.73 5.82 1.34
CA SER A 144 -18.42 6.47 1.24
C SER A 144 -17.76 6.32 -0.13
N ILE A 145 -18.40 5.66 -1.11
CA ILE A 145 -17.85 5.45 -2.47
C ILE A 145 -17.94 6.74 -3.30
N SER A 146 -19.11 7.38 -3.29
CA SER A 146 -19.40 8.58 -4.07
C SER A 146 -20.49 9.41 -3.39
N PRO A 147 -20.23 10.69 -3.03
CA PRO A 147 -18.90 11.31 -3.01
C PRO A 147 -17.99 10.58 -2.02
N PHE A 148 -16.71 10.44 -2.38
CA PHE A 148 -15.76 9.70 -1.59
C PHE A 148 -15.50 10.36 -0.24
N ARG A 149 -15.65 9.58 0.84
CA ARG A 149 -15.40 10.01 2.22
C ARG A 149 -14.19 9.29 2.79
N PHE A 150 -13.07 10.00 2.86
CA PHE A 150 -11.81 9.44 3.33
C PHE A 150 -11.84 9.12 4.83
N SER A 151 -11.25 7.99 5.20
CA SER A 151 -10.95 7.60 6.58
C SER A 151 -9.54 7.05 6.63
N LYS A 152 -8.73 7.50 7.59
CA LYS A 152 -7.35 7.05 7.77
C LYS A 152 -7.24 5.53 8.00
N LYS A 153 -8.26 4.91 8.59
CA LYS A 153 -8.29 3.47 8.87
C LYS A 153 -8.63 2.61 7.64
N LEU A 154 -9.16 3.23 6.59
CA LEU A 154 -9.65 2.56 5.38
C LEU A 154 -8.82 2.95 4.15
N GLY A 155 -7.80 3.79 4.34
CA GLY A 155 -7.08 4.44 3.25
C GLY A 155 -6.33 3.46 2.36
N HIS A 156 -5.83 2.36 2.92
CA HIS A 156 -5.12 1.37 2.14
C HIS A 156 -6.08 0.54 1.29
N PHE A 157 -7.21 0.11 1.88
CA PHE A 157 -8.28 -0.57 1.14
C PHE A 157 -8.78 0.30 -0.01
N THR A 158 -9.15 1.55 0.26
CA THR A 158 -9.76 2.42 -0.76
C THR A 158 -8.79 2.76 -1.89
N GLN A 159 -7.48 2.87 -1.61
CA GLN A 159 -6.47 3.01 -2.66
C GLN A 159 -6.34 1.74 -3.51
N LEU A 160 -6.33 0.56 -2.86
CA LEU A 160 -6.22 -0.75 -3.53
C LEU A 160 -7.36 -0.96 -4.53
N VAL A 161 -8.58 -0.54 -4.18
CA VAL A 161 -9.79 -0.68 -5.01
C VAL A 161 -10.24 0.62 -5.69
N TRP A 162 -9.31 1.58 -5.86
CA TRP A 162 -9.62 2.81 -6.57
C TRP A 162 -9.70 2.55 -8.08
N ALA A 163 -10.85 2.81 -8.70
CA ALA A 163 -11.14 2.37 -10.06
C ALA A 163 -10.17 2.89 -11.11
N ASN A 164 -9.80 4.18 -11.04
CA ASN A 164 -8.95 4.81 -12.06
C ASN A 164 -7.46 4.41 -11.95
N THR A 165 -7.04 3.91 -10.78
CA THR A 165 -5.69 3.37 -10.59
C THR A 165 -5.51 2.16 -11.49
N HIS A 166 -4.44 2.15 -12.29
CA HIS A 166 -4.13 1.07 -13.24
C HIS A 166 -2.64 0.73 -13.31
N LYS A 167 -1.82 1.42 -12.52
CA LYS A 167 -0.38 1.16 -12.36
C LYS A 167 -0.05 0.96 -10.88
N VAL A 168 0.83 0.01 -10.59
CA VAL A 168 1.38 -0.21 -9.24
C VAL A 168 2.86 -0.55 -9.33
N GLY A 169 3.66 0.00 -8.42
CA GLY A 169 5.07 -0.35 -8.27
C GLY A 169 5.47 -0.29 -6.82
N CYS A 170 6.17 -1.31 -6.34
CA CYS A 170 6.45 -1.48 -4.92
C CYS A 170 7.95 -1.61 -4.61
N GLY A 171 8.31 -1.28 -3.38
CA GLY A 171 9.65 -1.37 -2.83
C GLY A 171 9.64 -1.97 -1.42
N TYR A 172 10.78 -2.54 -1.04
CA TYR A 172 10.94 -3.29 0.20
C TYR A 172 12.28 -2.98 0.87
N ALA A 173 12.29 -2.89 2.19
CA ALA A 173 13.52 -2.91 2.96
C ALA A 173 13.33 -3.66 4.28
N TYR A 174 14.43 -4.25 4.74
CA TYR A 174 14.54 -4.93 6.02
C TYR A 174 15.71 -4.34 6.78
N TYR A 175 15.49 -3.95 8.03
CA TYR A 175 16.48 -3.23 8.81
C TYR A 175 16.33 -3.50 10.30
N ARG A 176 17.41 -3.32 11.04
CA ARG A 176 17.41 -3.36 12.51
C ARG A 176 17.39 -1.95 13.08
N GLN A 177 16.56 -1.73 14.10
CA GLN A 177 16.50 -0.50 14.86
C GLN A 177 16.39 -0.75 16.38
N SER A 178 16.76 0.25 17.17
CA SER A 178 16.82 0.13 18.64
C SER A 178 15.45 -0.03 19.31
N VAL A 179 14.38 0.52 18.75
CA VAL A 179 13.05 0.54 19.39
C VAL A 179 12.22 -0.70 19.09
N ARG A 180 12.24 -1.16 17.84
CA ARG A 180 11.37 -2.23 17.33
C ARG A 180 12.14 -3.48 16.90
N GLY A 181 13.47 -3.52 17.09
CA GLY A 181 14.31 -4.65 16.65
C GLY A 181 14.35 -4.77 15.14
N LEU A 182 14.19 -6.00 14.64
CA LEU A 182 14.11 -6.34 13.22
C LEU A 182 12.80 -5.82 12.65
N THR A 183 12.87 -4.99 11.60
CA THR A 183 11.72 -4.29 11.00
C THR A 183 11.74 -4.43 9.48
N LYS A 184 10.63 -4.86 8.91
CA LYS A 184 10.34 -4.90 7.47
C LYS A 184 9.43 -3.73 7.10
N ILE A 185 9.77 -3.01 6.04
CA ILE A 185 8.92 -1.99 5.43
C ILE A 185 8.55 -2.39 4.00
N TYR A 186 7.27 -2.24 3.67
CA TYR A 186 6.69 -2.48 2.36
C TYR A 186 6.05 -1.19 1.88
N VAL A 187 6.38 -0.74 0.68
CA VAL A 187 5.84 0.49 0.09
C VAL A 187 5.29 0.13 -1.28
N CYS A 188 4.03 0.45 -1.56
CA CYS A 188 3.46 0.35 -2.90
C CYS A 188 2.95 1.71 -3.33
N ASN A 189 3.43 2.19 -4.48
CA ASN A 189 2.97 3.41 -5.14
C ASN A 189 1.95 3.06 -6.22
N TYR A 190 0.91 3.90 -6.36
CA TYR A 190 -0.26 3.65 -7.21
C TYR A 190 -0.50 4.82 -8.16
N GLY A 191 -0.76 4.50 -9.43
CA GLY A 191 -0.87 5.46 -10.51
C GLY A 191 -2.12 5.30 -11.38
N PRO A 192 -2.87 6.39 -11.64
CA PRO A 192 -2.95 7.61 -10.82
C PRO A 192 -3.32 7.30 -9.37
N GLY A 193 -2.93 8.16 -8.44
CA GLY A 193 -3.26 8.03 -7.03
C GLY A 193 -4.74 8.20 -6.75
N GLY A 194 -5.26 7.39 -5.83
CA GLY A 194 -6.65 7.40 -5.41
C GLY A 194 -6.90 8.27 -4.18
N ASN A 195 -7.94 7.91 -3.41
CA ASN A 195 -8.32 8.56 -2.15
C ASN A 195 -8.63 10.06 -2.28
N ILE A 196 -9.11 10.49 -3.45
CA ILE A 196 -9.46 11.88 -3.73
C ILE A 196 -10.76 12.23 -3.01
N ILE A 197 -10.66 13.06 -1.96
CA ILE A 197 -11.80 13.50 -1.15
C ILE A 197 -12.84 14.19 -2.04
N GLY A 198 -14.10 13.78 -1.93
CA GLY A 198 -15.19 14.32 -2.73
C GLY A 198 -15.27 13.79 -4.16
N GLY A 199 -14.26 13.03 -4.62
CA GLY A 199 -14.29 12.31 -5.90
C GLY A 199 -15.16 11.06 -5.85
N SER A 200 -14.92 10.11 -6.75
CA SER A 200 -15.58 8.80 -6.73
C SER A 200 -14.52 7.70 -6.68
N MET A 201 -14.66 6.77 -5.73
CA MET A 201 -13.76 5.63 -5.60
C MET A 201 -13.92 4.66 -6.77
N TYR A 202 -15.16 4.37 -7.16
CA TYR A 202 -15.52 3.68 -8.39
C TYR A 202 -16.97 4.01 -8.78
N GLU A 203 -17.32 3.81 -10.05
CA GLU A 203 -18.69 3.94 -10.52
C GLU A 203 -19.50 2.70 -10.16
N GLN A 204 -20.56 2.88 -9.37
CA GLN A 204 -21.42 1.79 -8.92
C GLN A 204 -22.35 1.36 -10.06
N SER A 205 -22.57 0.06 -10.20
CA SER A 205 -23.53 -0.49 -11.17
C SER A 205 -24.32 -1.65 -10.56
N PRO A 206 -25.60 -1.86 -10.95
CA PRO A 206 -26.36 -3.03 -10.52
C PRO A 206 -25.80 -4.35 -11.07
N VAL A 207 -24.98 -4.30 -12.11
CA VAL A 207 -24.36 -5.46 -12.76
C VAL A 207 -22.85 -5.25 -12.93
N ALA A 208 -22.09 -6.34 -12.81
CA ALA A 208 -20.64 -6.33 -13.03
C ALA A 208 -20.30 -6.27 -14.53
N THR A 209 -20.35 -5.07 -15.10
CA THR A 209 -20.03 -4.81 -16.51
C THR A 209 -19.26 -3.51 -16.64
N CYS A 210 -18.39 -3.40 -17.66
CA CYS A 210 -17.73 -2.15 -17.98
C CYS A 210 -18.74 -1.15 -18.58
N ARG A 211 -18.67 0.11 -18.15
CA ARG A 211 -19.43 1.22 -18.74
C ARG A 211 -18.94 1.54 -20.16
N PRO A 212 -19.73 2.25 -20.99
CA PRO A 212 -19.28 2.73 -22.30
C PRO A 212 -17.93 3.48 -22.22
N GLY A 213 -17.05 3.23 -23.19
CA GLY A 213 -15.66 3.73 -23.20
C GLY A 213 -14.65 2.86 -22.48
N LEU A 214 -15.11 1.78 -21.84
CA LEU A 214 -14.27 0.74 -21.29
C LEU A 214 -14.70 -0.64 -21.84
N VAL A 215 -13.73 -1.52 -22.00
CA VAL A 215 -13.94 -2.92 -22.37
C VAL A 215 -13.52 -3.83 -21.22
N PRO A 216 -14.04 -5.06 -21.13
CA PRO A 216 -13.52 -6.04 -20.18
C PRO A 216 -12.01 -6.21 -20.36
N ALA A 217 -11.27 -6.18 -19.26
CA ALA A 217 -9.83 -6.47 -19.28
C ALA A 217 -9.60 -7.92 -19.71
N VAL A 218 -8.49 -8.18 -20.40
CA VAL A 218 -8.18 -9.50 -20.98
C VAL A 218 -8.31 -10.64 -19.95
N ASN A 219 -9.32 -11.48 -20.19
CA ASN A 219 -9.73 -12.82 -19.73
C ASN A 219 -9.33 -13.41 -18.36
N THR A 220 -8.45 -12.83 -17.56
CA THR A 220 -8.02 -13.42 -16.27
C THR A 220 -8.86 -12.94 -15.09
N TYR A 221 -9.44 -11.74 -15.17
CA TYR A 221 -10.13 -11.11 -14.03
C TYR A 221 -11.51 -10.58 -14.43
N SER A 222 -12.54 -11.41 -14.27
CA SER A 222 -13.92 -11.02 -14.55
C SER A 222 -14.33 -9.77 -13.76
N GLY A 223 -14.91 -8.79 -14.45
CA GLY A 223 -15.38 -7.52 -13.86
C GLY A 223 -14.34 -6.40 -13.84
N LEU A 224 -13.07 -6.66 -14.20
CA LEU A 224 -12.10 -5.60 -14.45
C LEU A 224 -12.24 -5.06 -15.88
N CYS A 225 -11.85 -3.81 -16.04
CA CYS A 225 -11.98 -3.05 -17.27
C CYS A 225 -10.64 -2.51 -17.77
N ASP A 226 -10.53 -2.28 -19.06
CA ASP A 226 -9.45 -1.55 -19.72
C ASP A 226 -10.02 -0.42 -20.58
N LYS A 227 -9.16 0.55 -20.95
CA LYS A 227 -9.54 1.61 -21.90
C LYS A 227 -9.94 0.94 -23.22
N ASP A 228 -11.09 1.32 -23.78
CA ASP A 228 -11.47 0.88 -25.12
C ASP A 228 -10.64 1.66 -26.16
N PRO A 229 -9.74 1.01 -26.92
CA PRO A 229 -8.91 1.70 -27.90
C PRO A 229 -9.71 2.24 -29.11
N TYR A 230 -10.97 1.82 -29.29
CA TYR A 230 -11.83 2.22 -30.39
C TYR A 230 -12.93 3.20 -29.98
N TYR A 231 -13.04 3.54 -28.69
CA TYR A 231 -14.06 4.46 -28.22
C TYR A 231 -13.59 5.91 -28.35
N ALA A 232 -14.00 6.56 -29.43
CA ALA A 232 -13.87 8.01 -29.60
C ALA A 232 -14.87 8.75 -28.70
N GLY A 233 -14.60 8.80 -27.40
CA GLY A 233 -15.32 9.69 -26.48
C GLY A 233 -15.00 11.15 -26.80
N VAL A 234 -16.01 12.02 -26.69
CA VAL A 234 -15.99 13.44 -27.12
C VAL A 234 -15.08 14.35 -26.28
N ASP A 235 -14.33 13.81 -25.29
CA ASP A 235 -13.63 14.64 -24.29
C ASP A 235 -12.14 14.30 -24.07
N ASP A 236 -11.47 13.50 -24.91
CA ASP A 236 -10.05 13.15 -24.73
C ASP A 236 -9.16 13.89 -25.75
N GLU A 237 -8.92 15.19 -25.51
CA GLU A 237 -7.77 15.86 -26.13
C GLU A 237 -6.48 15.36 -25.44
N ASN A 238 -5.73 14.55 -26.20
CA ASN A 238 -4.33 14.17 -26.02
C ASN A 238 -4.01 13.07 -24.98
N GLU A 239 -4.04 11.82 -25.43
CA GLU A 239 -3.03 10.83 -25.03
C GLU A 239 -2.83 9.79 -26.16
N ASP A 240 -1.83 10.08 -27.01
CA ASP A 240 -1.03 9.23 -27.89
C ASP A 240 -1.63 7.89 -28.40
N LEU A 241 -1.97 7.91 -29.69
CA LEU A 241 -2.25 6.76 -30.54
C LEU A 241 -0.93 6.05 -30.91
N GLU A 242 -0.70 4.84 -30.38
CA GLU A 242 0.16 3.85 -31.03
C GLU A 242 -0.60 2.51 -31.19
N ASP A 243 -0.88 2.21 -32.46
CA ASP A 243 -0.99 0.94 -33.18
C ASP A 243 -1.19 -0.38 -32.39
N THR A 244 -2.24 -1.16 -32.70
CA THR A 244 -2.15 -2.39 -33.52
C THR A 244 -3.48 -3.20 -33.53
N PHE A 245 -3.74 -3.75 -34.71
CA PHE A 245 -4.81 -4.60 -35.23
C PHE A 245 -5.24 -5.85 -34.42
N GLY A 246 -6.57 -6.07 -34.40
CA GLY A 246 -7.22 -7.31 -34.89
C GLY A 246 -7.38 -8.53 -33.96
N SER A 247 -8.58 -8.75 -33.42
CA SER A 247 -9.51 -9.82 -33.86
C SER A 247 -10.53 -10.18 -32.77
N SER A 248 -11.78 -10.32 -33.22
CA SER A 248 -12.96 -10.75 -32.47
C SER A 248 -12.86 -12.21 -32.02
N ALA A 249 -13.30 -12.48 -30.79
CA ALA A 249 -13.90 -13.77 -30.41
C ALA A 249 -14.80 -13.59 -29.17
N THR A 250 -16.10 -13.69 -29.37
CA THR A 250 -17.08 -14.03 -28.32
C THR A 250 -16.77 -15.42 -27.76
N HIS A 251 -16.77 -15.64 -26.43
CA HIS A 251 -17.30 -16.86 -25.81
C HIS A 251 -17.31 -16.82 -24.26
N VAL A 252 -18.53 -17.04 -23.73
CA VAL A 252 -19.01 -17.67 -22.48
C VAL A 252 -18.09 -17.80 -21.25
N VAL A 253 -18.65 -17.30 -20.14
CA VAL A 253 -18.19 -17.31 -18.74
C VAL A 253 -18.11 -18.74 -18.16
N SER A 254 -16.99 -19.06 -17.51
CA SER A 254 -16.87 -20.18 -16.57
C SER A 254 -16.39 -19.66 -15.20
N SER A 255 -17.01 -20.19 -14.14
CA SER A 255 -16.83 -19.82 -12.74
C SER A 255 -15.41 -20.05 -12.21
N SER A 256 -14.86 -19.03 -11.54
CA SER A 256 -13.49 -19.04 -10.97
C SER A 256 -13.38 -19.81 -9.63
N PRO A 257 -12.29 -20.56 -9.40
CA PRO A 257 -12.04 -21.37 -8.20
C PRO A 257 -11.65 -20.59 -6.92
N PHE A 258 -11.87 -19.27 -6.88
CA PHE A 258 -11.41 -18.36 -5.82
C PHE A 258 -12.00 -18.62 -4.42
N GLN A 259 -13.11 -19.35 -4.29
CA GLN A 259 -13.78 -19.54 -3.00
C GLN A 259 -12.90 -20.27 -1.95
N ASN A 260 -12.03 -21.19 -2.37
CA ASN A 260 -11.32 -22.05 -1.43
C ASN A 260 -10.10 -21.39 -0.77
N SER A 261 -9.37 -20.49 -1.46
CA SER A 261 -8.17 -19.84 -0.89
C SER A 261 -8.51 -18.70 0.07
N TYR A 262 -9.58 -17.94 -0.20
CA TYR A 262 -10.01 -16.82 0.64
C TYR A 262 -10.57 -17.27 2.00
N GLN A 263 -11.35 -18.36 2.03
CA GLN A 263 -11.87 -18.92 3.28
C GLN A 263 -10.77 -19.46 4.20
N THR A 264 -9.70 -20.05 3.64
CA THR A 264 -8.56 -20.54 4.44
C THR A 264 -7.71 -19.43 5.02
N PHE A 265 -7.60 -18.28 4.34
CA PHE A 265 -6.86 -17.12 4.85
C PHE A 265 -7.59 -16.41 6.00
N LEU A 266 -8.91 -16.18 5.88
CA LEU A 266 -9.71 -15.54 6.93
C LEU A 266 -9.68 -16.25 8.29
N LEU A 267 -9.45 -17.57 8.28
CA LEU A 267 -9.41 -18.38 9.50
C LEU A 267 -8.05 -18.36 10.20
N ASN A 268 -6.98 -17.89 9.55
CA ASN A 268 -5.59 -18.08 9.99
C ASN A 268 -4.77 -16.80 10.19
N THR A 269 -5.32 -15.60 9.99
CA THR A 269 -4.58 -14.34 10.22
C THR A 269 -4.55 -13.94 11.70
N PRO A 270 -3.37 -13.80 12.34
CA PRO A 270 -3.25 -13.19 13.65
C PRO A 270 -3.58 -11.69 13.58
N THR A 271 -4.20 -11.15 14.63
CA THR A 271 -4.43 -9.72 14.82
C THR A 271 -3.12 -8.93 14.71
N VAL A 272 -2.99 -8.11 13.67
CA VAL A 272 -1.92 -7.11 13.55
C VAL A 272 -2.27 -5.94 14.47
N HIS A 273 -1.41 -5.65 15.44
CA HIS A 273 -1.59 -4.51 16.33
C HIS A 273 -1.37 -3.18 15.57
N HIS A 274 -2.47 -2.55 15.12
CA HIS A 274 -2.45 -1.15 14.74
C HIS A 274 -2.42 -0.25 16.00
N VAL A 275 -1.24 0.18 16.42
CA VAL A 275 -1.12 1.22 17.45
C VAL A 275 -1.16 2.59 16.77
N ALA A 276 -2.31 3.26 16.87
CA ALA A 276 -2.38 4.71 16.68
C ALA A 276 -1.54 5.38 17.79
N SER A 277 -0.43 6.04 17.42
CA SER A 277 0.35 6.82 18.39
C SER A 277 -0.43 8.04 18.87
N PRO A 278 -0.49 8.31 20.18
CA PRO A 278 -0.97 9.58 20.71
C PRO A 278 0.09 10.68 20.50
N ILE A 279 -0.34 11.84 20.00
CA ILE A 279 0.47 13.06 19.91
C ILE A 279 0.57 13.66 21.32
N PRO A 280 1.76 13.97 21.87
CA PRO A 280 1.84 14.75 23.10
C PRO A 280 1.60 16.23 22.78
N ALA A 281 0.53 16.78 23.33
CA ALA A 281 0.33 18.23 23.39
C ALA A 281 1.35 18.85 24.36
N SER A 282 1.88 20.00 23.94
CA SER A 282 2.86 20.83 24.62
C SER A 282 2.40 21.35 25.99
N THR A 283 3.29 21.18 26.96
CA THR A 283 3.61 21.97 28.17
C THR A 283 2.58 22.98 28.73
N SER A 284 2.22 22.79 30.00
CA SER A 284 2.01 23.88 30.96
C SER A 284 2.59 23.50 32.31
N TYR A 285 3.51 24.33 32.78
CA TYR A 285 4.16 24.26 34.09
C TYR A 285 3.14 24.41 35.22
N PHE A 286 3.22 23.57 36.26
CA PHE A 286 2.96 24.01 37.63
C PHE A 286 3.90 23.28 38.60
N LEU A 287 4.82 24.06 39.16
CA LEU A 287 5.67 23.73 40.30
C LEU A 287 4.83 23.78 41.58
N LEU A 288 4.78 22.70 42.35
CA LEU A 288 4.69 22.75 43.81
C LEU A 288 5.44 21.55 44.38
N GLY A 289 6.57 21.82 45.04
CA GLY A 289 7.39 20.83 45.70
C GLY A 289 6.90 20.48 47.12
N ARG A 290 7.36 19.33 47.62
CA ARG A 290 8.02 19.20 48.93
C ARG A 290 8.41 17.75 49.22
N ASN A 291 9.70 17.58 49.53
CA ASN A 291 10.29 16.74 50.58
C ASN A 291 9.80 15.29 50.77
N ARG A 292 10.76 14.35 50.70
CA ARG A 292 11.40 13.78 51.92
C ARG A 292 12.60 12.86 51.63
N ARG A 293 13.73 13.28 52.21
CA ARG A 293 14.73 12.54 53.00
C ARG A 293 15.43 11.32 52.39
N THR A 294 16.70 11.58 52.10
CA THR A 294 17.87 10.71 52.26
C THR A 294 17.96 10.05 53.64
N SER A 295 18.39 8.79 53.66
CA SER A 295 19.28 8.24 54.70
C SER A 295 20.19 7.18 54.08
N ALA A 296 21.49 7.50 54.04
CA ALA A 296 22.57 6.59 53.76
C ALA A 296 23.36 6.35 55.06
N GLN A 297 24.22 5.31 55.02
CA GLN A 297 25.27 4.89 55.96
C GLN A 297 24.83 3.85 57.02
N GLN A 298 25.59 2.79 57.32
CA GLN A 298 27.02 2.50 57.07
C GLN A 298 27.38 1.00 57.24
N ASN A 299 28.53 0.64 56.68
CA ASN A 299 29.24 -0.65 56.67
C ASN A 299 29.63 -1.24 58.06
N ALA A 300 29.85 -2.56 58.12
CA ALA A 300 31.17 -3.20 58.30
C ALA A 300 31.16 -4.50 59.16
N THR A 301 31.88 -5.50 58.64
CA THR A 301 32.31 -6.77 59.25
C THR A 301 33.37 -6.60 60.35
N ARG A 302 33.28 -7.37 61.46
CA ARG A 302 34.31 -8.33 61.96
C ARG A 302 33.99 -8.94 63.33
N HIS A 303 34.34 -10.22 63.47
CA HIS A 303 34.45 -11.02 64.69
C HIS A 303 35.50 -10.50 65.68
N SER A 304 35.23 -10.65 66.99
CA SER A 304 36.05 -11.36 68.00
C SER A 304 35.56 -11.02 69.43
N GLY A 305 35.48 -12.02 70.31
CA GLY A 305 35.28 -11.87 71.75
C GLY A 305 34.03 -12.53 72.28
#